data_AF-A0A2A2L597-F1
#
_entry.id   AF-A0A2A2L597-F1
#
_cell.length_a   1.000
_cell.length_b   1.000
_cell.length_c   1.000
_cell.angle_alpha   90.00
_cell.angle_beta   90.00
_cell.angle_gamma   90.00
#
_symmetry.space_group_name_H-M   'P 1'
#
loop_
_entity.id
_entity.type
_entity.pdbx_description
1 polymer ?
#
loop_
_entity_poly.entity_id
_entity_poly.type
_entity_poly.pdbx_seq_one_letter_code
_entity_poly.pdbx_strand_id
1 'polypeptide(L)'
;MMLSNLPAEIIMKCCNFLPYDDVHQLAWTNRRTMQIVRRNLPMSLLPTIDLSSLSIYPISHKINTYLASIEFRFDQSYDSVAVMICVRNRKERKEFEEVDLKNMRLFNKYCRYRRSLELKAETAETFEYYTVSRHSCSNSNKEIIPLIELHWFLARTKVNRLYLNRCDRRNLWNIVDAIDSIRPDIRHVSVECGKHLQFELDDISKIEKSNFFDSDASYIAVKSCPFVVETLTIEKFRETTRWSIGYLDEKQISKLPQAVVRYISVDKGHINLREFLQVSYFIFDNLHMALNRQ
;
A
#
# COMPACT_ATOMS: atom_id res chain seq x y z
N MET A 1 29.39 0.37 -20.99
CA MET A 1 29.67 1.24 -22.16
C MET A 1 29.00 0.72 -23.45
N MET A 2 27.73 0.26 -23.40
CA MET A 2 27.00 -0.21 -24.61
C MET A 2 25.70 0.57 -24.89
N LEU A 3 25.06 1.13 -23.88
CA LEU A 3 23.78 1.84 -24.04
C LEU A 3 23.92 3.21 -24.75
N SER A 4 25.08 3.87 -24.66
CA SER A 4 25.29 5.23 -25.19
C SER A 4 25.25 5.33 -26.72
N ASN A 5 25.46 4.22 -27.42
CA ASN A 5 25.46 4.15 -28.88
C ASN A 5 24.11 3.70 -29.46
N LEU A 6 23.18 3.25 -28.61
CA LEU A 6 21.85 2.83 -29.05
C LEU A 6 20.98 4.04 -29.42
N PRO A 7 20.02 3.87 -30.35
CA PRO A 7 18.98 4.84 -30.60
C PRO A 7 18.18 5.21 -29.34
N ALA A 8 17.66 6.43 -29.31
CA ALA A 8 16.93 6.92 -28.14
C ALA A 8 15.67 6.07 -27.85
N GLU A 9 14.99 5.53 -28.86
CA GLU A 9 13.82 4.67 -28.63
C GLU A 9 14.20 3.35 -27.95
N ILE A 10 15.38 2.79 -28.24
CA ILE A 10 15.84 1.54 -27.64
C ILE A 10 16.19 1.78 -26.17
N ILE A 11 16.95 2.85 -25.88
CA ILE A 11 17.25 3.26 -24.50
C ILE A 11 15.96 3.45 -23.71
N MET A 12 14.96 4.10 -24.31
CA MET A 12 13.64 4.30 -23.71
C MET A 12 12.89 3.01 -23.44
N LYS A 13 12.88 2.07 -24.40
CA LYS A 13 12.28 0.75 -24.19
C LYS A 13 12.95 0.03 -23.03
N CYS A 14 14.28 0.06 -22.93
CA CYS A 14 15.01 -0.52 -21.81
C CYS A 14 14.60 0.13 -20.48
N CYS A 15 14.58 1.47 -20.40
CA CYS A 15 14.19 2.17 -19.18
C CYS A 15 12.76 1.82 -18.71
N ASN A 16 11.82 1.58 -19.63
CA ASN A 16 10.45 1.20 -19.27
C ASN A 16 10.35 -0.20 -18.63
N PHE A 17 11.38 -1.03 -18.72
CA PHE A 17 11.43 -2.34 -18.06
C PHE A 17 12.22 -2.31 -16.75
N LEU A 18 12.86 -1.18 -16.42
CA LEU A 18 13.68 -1.04 -15.23
C LEU A 18 12.88 -0.36 -14.10
N PRO A 19 13.12 -0.73 -12.84
CA PRO A 19 12.69 0.05 -11.69
C PRO A 19 13.18 1.51 -11.77
N TYR A 20 12.43 2.43 -11.18
CA TYR A 20 12.77 3.87 -11.23
C TYR A 20 14.14 4.20 -10.66
N ASP A 21 14.60 3.50 -9.62
CA ASP A 21 15.92 3.71 -9.03
C ASP A 21 17.03 3.29 -10.01
N ASP A 22 16.84 2.21 -10.78
CA ASP A 22 17.78 1.78 -11.82
C ASP A 22 17.79 2.77 -12.98
N VAL A 23 16.62 3.28 -13.39
CA VAL A 23 16.52 4.34 -14.40
C VAL A 23 17.21 5.62 -13.91
N HIS A 24 17.07 5.96 -12.63
CA HIS A 24 17.75 7.09 -12.01
C HIS A 24 19.27 6.95 -12.11
N GLN A 25 19.81 5.81 -11.66
CA GLN A 25 21.25 5.52 -11.76
C GLN A 25 21.72 5.53 -13.21
N LEU A 26 20.97 4.91 -14.12
CA LEU A 26 21.28 4.87 -15.54
C LEU A 26 21.34 6.28 -16.16
N ALA A 27 20.42 7.16 -15.78
CA ALA A 27 20.39 8.54 -16.25
C ALA A 27 21.69 9.29 -15.91
N TRP A 28 22.30 9.00 -14.75
CA TRP A 28 23.55 9.63 -14.31
C TRP A 28 24.82 9.07 -14.96
N THR A 29 24.72 7.99 -15.75
CA THR A 29 25.90 7.39 -16.40
C THR A 29 26.50 8.24 -17.52
N ASN A 30 25.68 9.00 -18.26
CA ASN A 30 26.16 9.93 -19.28
C ASN A 30 25.11 11.01 -19.63
N ARG A 31 25.58 12.12 -20.22
CA ARG A 31 24.74 13.29 -20.56
C ARG A 31 23.62 12.98 -21.56
N ARG A 32 23.86 12.10 -22.54
CA ARG A 32 22.86 11.73 -23.56
C ARG A 32 21.70 10.96 -22.92
N THR A 33 22.00 9.95 -22.11
CA THR A 33 20.99 9.18 -21.37
C THR A 33 20.23 10.07 -20.39
N MET A 34 20.92 10.97 -19.68
CA MET A 34 20.27 11.95 -18.80
C MET A 34 19.24 12.81 -19.56
N GLN A 35 19.59 13.30 -20.74
CA GLN A 35 18.68 14.12 -21.56
C GLN A 35 17.48 13.30 -22.05
N ILE A 36 17.69 12.05 -22.46
CA ILE A 36 16.63 11.13 -22.89
C ILE A 36 15.66 10.86 -21.72
N VAL A 37 16.18 10.46 -20.55
CA VAL A 37 15.36 10.20 -19.36
C VAL A 37 14.66 11.47 -18.89
N ARG A 38 15.34 12.62 -18.85
CA ARG A 38 14.72 13.89 -18.43
C ARG A 38 13.56 14.30 -19.32
N ARG A 39 13.63 14.04 -20.62
CA ARG A 39 12.58 14.39 -21.58
C ARG A 39 11.40 13.43 -21.56
N ASN A 40 11.65 12.14 -21.35
CA ASN A 40 10.63 11.10 -21.56
C ASN A 40 10.19 10.35 -20.30
N LEU A 41 11.00 10.35 -19.24
CA LEU A 41 10.72 9.72 -17.94
C LEU A 41 11.11 10.65 -16.78
N PRO A 42 10.64 11.92 -16.76
CA PRO A 42 11.06 12.92 -15.77
C PRO A 42 10.77 12.48 -14.32
N MET A 43 9.79 11.60 -14.10
CA MET A 43 9.45 11.03 -12.80
C MET A 43 10.59 10.20 -12.19
N SER A 44 11.39 9.53 -13.01
CA SER A 44 12.54 8.73 -12.56
C SER A 44 13.64 9.57 -11.93
N LEU A 45 13.65 10.86 -12.21
CA LEU A 45 14.65 11.79 -11.69
C LEU A 45 14.25 12.42 -10.35
N LEU A 46 13.02 12.15 -9.87
CA LEU A 46 12.60 12.60 -8.55
C LEU A 46 13.36 11.83 -7.47
N PRO A 47 13.71 12.49 -6.35
CA PRO A 47 14.36 11.79 -5.24
C PRO A 47 13.40 10.77 -4.64
N THR A 48 13.97 9.70 -4.08
CA THR A 48 13.21 8.71 -3.30
C THR A 48 12.89 9.29 -1.92
N ILE A 49 11.71 9.00 -1.39
CA ILE A 49 11.24 9.44 -0.07
C ILE A 49 11.12 8.22 0.85
N ASP A 50 11.81 8.26 1.98
CA ASP A 50 11.72 7.21 3.01
C ASP A 50 10.64 7.55 4.03
N LEU A 51 9.68 6.63 4.22
CA LEU A 51 8.54 6.79 5.10
C LEU A 51 8.59 5.78 6.27
N SER A 52 8.31 6.27 7.48
CA SER A 52 8.10 5.41 8.65
C SER A 52 6.80 4.64 8.51
N SER A 53 5.73 5.34 8.18
CA SER A 53 4.43 4.74 7.91
C SER A 53 3.63 5.54 6.88
N LEU A 54 2.72 4.83 6.21
CA LEU A 54 1.72 5.38 5.30
C LEU A 54 0.38 4.76 5.64
N SER A 55 -0.60 5.58 6.00
CA SER A 55 -1.96 5.13 6.30
C SER A 55 -2.95 5.71 5.32
N ILE A 56 -3.69 4.85 4.61
CA ILE A 56 -4.64 5.24 3.57
C ILE A 56 -6.07 5.02 4.06
N TYR A 57 -6.90 6.05 3.92
CA TYR A 57 -8.30 6.06 4.34
C TYR A 57 -9.20 6.47 3.16
N PRO A 58 -10.31 5.75 2.89
CA PRO A 58 -11.28 6.21 1.92
C PRO A 58 -11.98 7.48 2.40
N ILE A 59 -12.34 8.33 1.44
CA ILE A 59 -13.09 9.56 1.71
C ILE A 59 -14.53 9.32 1.24
N SER A 60 -15.47 9.55 2.16
CA SER A 60 -16.90 9.44 1.85
C SER A 60 -17.25 10.26 0.61
N HIS A 61 -18.01 9.66 -0.31
CA HIS A 61 -18.52 10.27 -1.54
C HIS A 61 -17.48 10.65 -2.62
N LYS A 62 -16.18 10.34 -2.43
CA LYS A 62 -15.18 10.51 -3.49
C LYS A 62 -14.67 9.15 -3.96
N ILE A 63 -14.94 8.84 -5.22
CA ILE A 63 -14.44 7.62 -5.86
C ILE A 63 -12.95 7.78 -6.14
N ASN A 64 -12.17 6.73 -5.89
CA ASN A 64 -10.74 6.63 -6.17
C ASN A 64 -9.89 7.75 -5.55
N THR A 65 -10.40 8.44 -4.54
CA THR A 65 -9.69 9.50 -3.82
C THR A 65 -9.66 9.15 -2.35
N TYR A 66 -8.48 9.26 -1.75
CA TYR A 66 -8.21 8.80 -0.40
C TYR A 66 -7.45 9.87 0.37
N LEU A 67 -7.58 9.83 1.69
CA LEU A 67 -6.73 10.58 2.59
C LEU A 67 -5.54 9.69 2.95
N ALA A 68 -4.33 10.20 2.74
CA ALA A 68 -3.10 9.53 3.16
C ALA A 68 -2.48 10.29 4.32
N SER A 69 -2.34 9.63 5.47
CA SER A 69 -1.49 10.11 6.56
C SER A 69 -0.09 9.55 6.35
N ILE A 70 0.88 10.43 6.21
CA ILE A 70 2.28 10.10 5.94
C ILE A 70 3.09 10.44 7.18
N GLU A 71 3.78 9.46 7.76
CA GLU A 71 4.73 9.68 8.83
C GLU A 71 6.16 9.57 8.29
N PHE A 72 6.90 10.66 8.42
CA PHE A 72 8.31 10.71 8.07
C PHE A 72 9.17 10.11 9.18
N ARG A 73 10.25 9.46 8.79
CA ARG A 73 11.31 9.08 9.71
C ARG A 73 12.42 10.13 9.62
N PHE A 74 12.49 11.01 10.61
CA PHE A 74 13.64 11.89 10.77
C PHE A 74 14.52 11.41 11.93
N ASP A 75 15.76 11.87 11.96
CA ASP A 75 16.75 11.41 12.95
C ASP A 75 16.39 11.90 14.36
N GLN A 76 15.72 13.05 14.49
CA GLN A 76 15.47 13.71 15.78
C GLN A 76 13.98 13.85 16.14
N SER A 77 13.06 13.56 15.21
CA SER A 77 11.62 13.70 15.49
C SER A 77 10.75 12.77 14.63
N TYR A 78 9.53 12.55 15.12
CA TYR A 78 8.44 12.02 14.31
C TYR A 78 7.60 13.18 13.81
N ASP A 79 7.35 13.18 12.52
CA ASP A 79 6.56 14.21 11.89
C ASP A 79 5.55 13.56 10.95
N SER A 80 4.34 14.11 10.92
CA SER A 80 3.24 13.55 10.15
C SER A 80 2.52 14.62 9.33
N VAL A 81 2.05 14.22 8.16
CA VAL A 81 1.22 15.08 7.30
C VAL A 81 0.12 14.28 6.65
N ALA A 82 -1.07 14.88 6.61
CA ALA A 82 -2.17 14.36 5.81
C ALA A 82 -2.16 15.00 4.42
N VAL A 83 -2.27 14.16 3.38
CA VAL A 83 -2.38 14.60 1.98
C VAL A 83 -3.49 13.84 1.27
N MET A 84 -4.02 14.47 0.22
CA MET A 84 -5.02 13.86 -0.63
C MET A 84 -4.33 13.04 -1.73
N ILE A 85 -4.66 11.76 -1.84
CA ILE A 85 -4.17 10.89 -2.89
C ILE A 85 -5.30 10.42 -3.81
N CYS A 86 -4.97 10.07 -5.05
CA CYS A 86 -5.90 9.47 -5.99
C CYS A 86 -5.34 8.22 -6.66
N VAL A 87 -6.20 7.29 -7.02
CA VAL A 87 -5.86 6.11 -7.82
C VAL A 87 -6.39 6.32 -9.23
N ARG A 88 -5.50 6.33 -10.21
CA ARG A 88 -5.87 6.46 -11.62
C ARG A 88 -5.67 5.16 -12.37
N ASN A 89 -6.56 4.85 -13.30
CA ASN A 89 -6.32 3.77 -14.26
C ASN A 89 -5.26 4.17 -15.31
N ARG A 90 -4.86 3.23 -16.18
CA ARG A 90 -3.81 3.48 -17.19
C ARG A 90 -4.13 4.61 -18.17
N LYS A 91 -5.40 4.78 -18.55
CA LYS A 91 -5.84 5.84 -19.47
C LYS A 91 -5.78 7.20 -18.77
N GLU A 92 -6.32 7.28 -17.56
CA GLU A 92 -6.30 8.48 -16.72
C GLU A 92 -4.87 8.91 -16.38
N ARG A 93 -3.96 7.97 -16.09
CA ARG A 93 -2.55 8.32 -15.81
C ARG A 93 -1.87 9.02 -16.99
N LYS A 94 -2.25 8.70 -18.24
CA LYS A 94 -1.74 9.41 -19.43
C LYS A 94 -2.40 10.77 -19.60
N GLU A 95 -3.70 10.85 -19.37
CA GLU A 95 -4.47 12.10 -19.50
C GLU A 95 -4.01 13.16 -18.49
N PHE A 96 -3.66 12.75 -17.27
CA PHE A 96 -3.30 13.64 -16.18
C PHE A 96 -1.79 13.69 -15.88
N GLU A 97 -0.94 13.10 -16.74
CA GLU A 97 0.51 12.96 -16.51
C GLU A 97 1.19 14.29 -16.15
N GLU A 98 0.89 15.37 -16.89
CA GLU A 98 1.50 16.68 -16.65
C GLU A 98 1.13 17.26 -15.28
N VAL A 99 -0.14 17.12 -14.89
CA VAL A 99 -0.66 17.61 -13.61
C VAL A 99 -0.10 16.77 -12.46
N ASP A 100 -0.10 15.45 -12.60
CA ASP A 100 0.41 14.54 -11.58
C ASP A 100 1.93 14.74 -11.38
N LEU A 101 2.71 14.94 -12.46
CA LEU A 101 4.13 15.30 -12.40
C LEU A 101 4.35 16.65 -11.69
N LYS A 102 3.52 17.66 -11.97
CA LYS A 102 3.58 18.96 -11.29
C LYS A 102 3.30 18.80 -9.80
N ASN A 103 2.26 18.07 -9.42
CA ASN A 103 1.88 17.83 -8.03
C ASN A 103 2.96 17.04 -7.28
N MET A 104 3.53 16.02 -7.92
CA MET A 104 4.64 15.23 -7.34
C MET A 104 5.91 16.05 -7.13
N ARG A 105 6.25 16.96 -8.05
CA ARG A 105 7.36 17.91 -7.85
C ARG A 105 7.10 18.87 -6.69
N LEU A 106 5.86 19.35 -6.57
CA LEU A 106 5.44 20.24 -5.49
C LEU A 106 5.51 19.53 -4.14
N PHE A 107 5.02 18.30 -4.06
CA PHE A 107 5.13 17.48 -2.85
C PHE A 107 6.59 17.20 -2.46
N ASN A 108 7.46 16.92 -3.43
CA ASN A 108 8.90 16.77 -3.16
C ASN A 108 9.55 18.04 -2.60
N LYS A 109 9.19 19.23 -3.11
CA LYS A 109 9.65 20.51 -2.54
C LYS A 109 9.16 20.67 -1.11
N TYR A 110 7.92 20.30 -0.85
CA TYR A 110 7.34 20.33 0.48
C TYR A 110 8.05 19.39 1.46
N CYS A 111 8.35 18.14 1.07
CA CYS A 111 9.14 17.22 1.91
C CYS A 111 10.52 17.79 2.27
N ARG A 112 11.21 18.43 1.31
CA ARG A 112 12.49 19.10 1.56
C ARG A 112 12.34 20.28 2.52
N TYR A 113 11.29 21.06 2.36
CA TYR A 113 10.96 22.15 3.26
C TYR A 113 10.70 21.65 4.68
N ARG A 114 9.87 20.61 4.86
CA ARG A 114 9.64 19.99 6.19
C ARG A 114 10.94 19.54 6.83
N ARG A 115 11.79 18.82 6.09
CA ARG A 115 13.12 18.40 6.58
C ARG A 115 13.99 19.59 7.01
N SER A 116 13.93 20.71 6.28
CA SER A 116 14.70 21.91 6.67
C SER A 116 14.18 22.59 7.95
N LEU A 117 12.88 22.46 8.25
CA LEU A 117 12.29 22.96 9.49
C LEU A 117 12.58 22.04 10.67
N GLU A 118 12.58 20.72 10.44
CA GLU A 118 12.95 19.73 11.45
C GLU A 118 14.37 19.99 11.99
N LEU A 119 15.34 20.26 11.11
CA LEU A 119 16.69 20.66 11.48
C LEU A 119 16.77 21.96 12.29
N LYS A 120 15.72 22.79 12.25
CA LYS A 120 15.61 24.04 13.01
C LYS A 120 14.69 23.93 14.23
N ALA A 121 14.13 22.74 14.49
CA ALA A 121 13.10 22.51 15.50
C ALA A 121 11.86 23.41 15.34
N GLU A 122 11.48 23.72 14.09
CA GLU A 122 10.30 24.53 13.75
C GLU A 122 9.12 23.65 13.31
N THR A 123 7.90 24.13 13.55
CA THR A 123 6.68 23.42 13.13
C THR A 123 6.42 23.64 11.65
N ALA A 124 6.12 22.56 10.93
CA ALA A 124 5.80 22.62 9.51
C ALA A 124 4.30 22.81 9.27
N GLU A 125 3.97 23.74 8.38
CA GLU A 125 2.60 23.97 7.91
C GLU A 125 2.05 22.75 7.14
N THR A 126 0.73 22.63 7.00
CA THR A 126 0.11 21.53 6.23
C THR A 126 0.47 21.62 4.75
N PHE A 127 0.37 20.51 4.02
CA PHE A 127 0.70 20.52 2.58
C PHE A 127 -0.22 21.47 1.81
N GLU A 128 -1.51 21.44 2.14
CA GLU A 128 -2.50 22.36 1.60
C GLU A 128 -2.08 23.82 1.81
N TYR A 129 -1.77 24.21 3.06
CA TYR A 129 -1.39 25.58 3.35
C TYR A 129 -0.09 25.98 2.64
N TYR A 130 0.93 25.11 2.60
CA TYR A 130 2.17 25.35 1.85
C TYR A 130 1.91 25.62 0.36
N THR A 131 0.97 24.89 -0.25
CA THR A 131 0.66 25.03 -1.67
C THR A 131 -0.04 26.36 -1.97
N VAL A 132 -0.92 26.82 -1.08
CA VAL A 132 -1.65 28.08 -1.20
C VAL A 132 -0.74 29.28 -0.89
N SER A 133 0.00 29.22 0.22
CA SER A 133 0.78 30.34 0.78
C SER A 133 2.03 30.67 -0.05
N ARG A 134 2.72 29.66 -0.59
CA ARG A 134 4.06 29.82 -1.20
C ARG A 134 4.12 29.55 -2.69
N HIS A 135 3.07 28.98 -3.26
CA HIS A 135 3.08 28.55 -4.66
C HIS A 135 1.90 29.06 -5.49
N SER A 136 1.08 29.97 -4.95
CA SER A 136 0.06 30.78 -5.64
C SER A 136 -0.42 30.16 -6.95
N CYS A 137 -1.40 29.25 -6.88
CA CYS A 137 -2.28 28.99 -8.02
C CYS A 137 -3.10 30.26 -8.28
N SER A 138 -2.47 31.30 -8.83
CA SER A 138 -3.17 32.42 -9.43
C SER A 138 -3.82 31.94 -10.72
N ASN A 139 -5.06 32.38 -10.93
CA ASN A 139 -5.90 32.16 -12.10
C ASN A 139 -6.77 30.88 -12.08
N SER A 140 -7.62 30.72 -11.06
CA SER A 140 -9.05 30.42 -11.24
C SER A 140 -9.73 30.26 -9.87
N ASN A 141 -11.00 30.65 -9.77
CA ASN A 141 -11.80 30.74 -8.55
C ASN A 141 -12.15 29.40 -7.85
N LYS A 142 -11.23 28.45 -7.75
CA LYS A 142 -11.35 27.29 -6.84
C LYS A 142 -9.97 26.93 -6.30
N GLU A 143 -9.81 27.01 -4.98
CA GLU A 143 -8.67 26.43 -4.25
C GLU A 143 -8.68 24.91 -4.45
N ILE A 144 -7.98 24.42 -5.47
CA ILE A 144 -7.87 22.98 -5.73
C ILE A 144 -6.67 22.46 -4.95
N ILE A 145 -6.93 21.77 -3.85
CA ILE A 145 -5.92 21.01 -3.10
C ILE A 145 -5.25 20.01 -4.04
N PRO A 146 -3.91 20.04 -4.21
CA PRO A 146 -3.22 19.13 -5.12
C PRO A 146 -3.44 17.67 -4.74
N LEU A 147 -3.90 16.87 -5.71
CA LEU A 147 -4.00 15.41 -5.57
C LEU A 147 -2.66 14.77 -5.95
N ILE A 148 -2.19 13.87 -5.10
CA ILE A 148 -1.02 13.04 -5.35
C ILE A 148 -1.49 11.71 -5.91
N GLU A 149 -1.06 11.37 -7.12
CA GLU A 149 -1.44 10.09 -7.72
C GLU A 149 -0.62 8.95 -7.08
N LEU A 150 -1.31 7.91 -6.61
CA LEU A 150 -0.76 6.85 -5.77
C LEU A 150 0.30 6.03 -6.49
N HIS A 151 0.11 5.75 -7.78
CA HIS A 151 1.05 4.96 -8.56
C HIS A 151 2.42 5.64 -8.65
N TRP A 152 2.40 6.93 -9.00
CA TRP A 152 3.58 7.78 -9.06
C TRP A 152 4.22 8.03 -7.70
N PHE A 153 3.40 8.14 -6.65
CA PHE A 153 3.88 8.31 -5.30
C PHE A 153 4.65 7.09 -4.81
N LEU A 154 4.04 5.90 -4.86
CA LEU A 154 4.66 4.66 -4.38
C LEU A 154 5.86 4.22 -5.23
N ALA A 155 5.87 4.57 -6.52
CA ALA A 155 7.03 4.34 -7.38
C ALA A 155 8.31 5.06 -6.91
N ARG A 156 8.17 6.12 -6.10
CA ARG A 156 9.28 6.94 -5.59
C ARG A 156 9.33 6.96 -4.05
N THR A 157 8.68 6.03 -3.37
CA THR A 157 8.75 5.94 -1.90
C THR A 157 9.17 4.55 -1.43
N LYS A 158 9.88 4.54 -0.29
CA LYS A 158 10.15 3.33 0.49
C LYS A 158 9.32 3.40 1.75
N VAL A 159 8.47 2.41 1.98
CA VAL A 159 7.48 2.44 3.06
C VAL A 159 7.79 1.34 4.06
N ASN A 160 8.14 1.72 5.28
CA ASN A 160 8.38 0.72 6.32
C ASN A 160 7.08 0.04 6.78
N ARG A 161 5.98 0.79 6.95
CA ARG A 161 4.66 0.21 7.29
C ARG A 161 3.54 0.85 6.48
N LEU A 162 2.77 0.04 5.76
CA LEU A 162 1.58 0.49 5.03
C LEU A 162 0.31 -0.03 5.72
N TYR A 163 -0.61 0.88 6.00
CA TYR A 163 -1.90 0.60 6.62
C TYR A 163 -3.06 0.96 5.69
N LEU A 164 -3.91 -0.01 5.37
CA LEU A 164 -5.17 0.22 4.67
C LEU A 164 -6.30 0.25 5.69
N ASN A 165 -6.88 1.42 5.93
CA ASN A 165 -7.79 1.66 7.04
C ASN A 165 -9.21 1.94 6.55
N ARG A 166 -10.19 1.32 7.20
CA ARG A 166 -11.63 1.56 6.96
C ARG A 166 -12.06 1.40 5.50
N CYS A 167 -11.32 0.65 4.69
CA CYS A 167 -11.69 0.35 3.32
C CYS A 167 -12.86 -0.63 3.27
N ASP A 168 -13.81 -0.39 2.37
CA ASP A 168 -14.69 -1.45 1.90
C ASP A 168 -13.95 -2.32 0.86
N ARG A 169 -14.62 -3.39 0.41
CA ARG A 169 -14.07 -4.32 -0.58
C ARG A 169 -13.63 -3.63 -1.88
N ARG A 170 -14.42 -2.66 -2.38
CA ARG A 170 -14.10 -1.91 -3.61
C ARG A 170 -12.86 -1.06 -3.43
N ASN A 171 -12.79 -0.31 -2.34
CA ASN A 171 -11.67 0.57 -2.01
C ASN A 171 -10.38 -0.23 -1.79
N LEU A 172 -10.47 -1.35 -1.07
CA LEU A 172 -9.32 -2.23 -0.84
C LEU A 172 -8.72 -2.68 -2.17
N TRP A 173 -9.52 -3.31 -3.03
CA TRP A 173 -9.00 -3.86 -4.28
C TRP A 173 -8.53 -2.78 -5.25
N ASN A 174 -9.18 -1.62 -5.30
CA ASN A 174 -8.69 -0.51 -6.12
C ASN A 174 -7.29 -0.03 -5.69
N ILE A 175 -7.01 0.01 -4.38
CA ILE A 175 -5.68 0.37 -3.86
C ILE A 175 -4.67 -0.77 -4.08
N VAL A 176 -5.05 -2.01 -3.76
CA VAL A 176 -4.18 -3.19 -3.89
C VAL A 176 -3.76 -3.41 -5.35
N ASP A 177 -4.71 -3.34 -6.30
CA ASP A 177 -4.42 -3.46 -7.73
C ASP A 177 -3.44 -2.36 -8.21
N ALA A 178 -3.58 -1.15 -7.68
CA ALA A 178 -2.66 -0.06 -7.97
C ALA A 178 -1.25 -0.36 -7.43
N ILE A 179 -1.13 -0.84 -6.18
CA ILE A 179 0.13 -1.22 -5.55
C ILE A 179 0.82 -2.37 -6.31
N ASP A 180 0.08 -3.43 -6.62
CA ASP A 180 0.60 -4.61 -7.32
C ASP A 180 1.14 -4.26 -8.71
N SER A 181 0.60 -3.22 -9.36
CA SER A 181 1.08 -2.75 -10.66
C SER A 181 2.46 -2.07 -10.62
N ILE A 182 2.95 -1.68 -9.45
CA ILE A 182 4.20 -0.91 -9.26
C ILE A 182 5.30 -1.77 -8.64
N ARG A 183 4.91 -2.70 -7.75
CA ARG A 183 5.82 -3.46 -6.86
C ARG A 183 6.71 -2.53 -6.02
N PRO A 184 6.11 -1.67 -5.18
CA PRO A 184 6.87 -0.73 -4.36
C PRO A 184 7.68 -1.44 -3.27
N ASP A 185 8.69 -0.76 -2.75
CA ASP A 185 9.50 -1.21 -1.61
C ASP A 185 8.71 -0.97 -0.31
N ILE A 186 7.91 -1.98 0.07
CA ILE A 186 7.09 -1.99 1.28
C ILE A 186 7.53 -3.14 2.17
N ARG A 187 7.88 -2.84 3.43
CA ARG A 187 8.35 -3.89 4.36
C ARG A 187 7.21 -4.63 5.04
N HIS A 188 6.27 -3.90 5.62
CA HIS A 188 5.14 -4.47 6.36
C HIS A 188 3.82 -3.89 5.86
N VAL A 189 2.81 -4.73 5.78
CA VAL A 189 1.44 -4.33 5.44
C VAL A 189 0.46 -4.69 6.56
N SER A 190 -0.57 -3.87 6.70
CA SER A 190 -1.68 -4.11 7.63
C SER A 190 -3.00 -3.67 6.97
N VAL A 191 -4.02 -4.52 7.08
CA VAL A 191 -5.38 -4.24 6.60
C VAL A 191 -6.29 -4.05 7.80
N GLU A 192 -6.58 -2.81 8.16
CA GLU A 192 -7.30 -2.40 9.37
C GLU A 192 -8.69 -1.88 9.02
N CYS A 193 -9.47 -2.74 8.37
CA CYS A 193 -10.77 -2.34 7.82
C CYS A 193 -11.93 -2.71 8.75
N GLY A 194 -11.78 -3.76 9.56
CA GLY A 194 -12.74 -4.19 10.57
C GLY A 194 -14.15 -4.23 9.99
N LYS A 195 -15.11 -3.55 10.64
CA LYS A 195 -16.52 -3.47 10.23
C LYS A 195 -16.82 -3.00 8.80
N HIS A 196 -15.83 -2.48 8.07
CA HIS A 196 -16.00 -1.96 6.71
C HIS A 196 -15.71 -2.99 5.62
N LEU A 197 -14.93 -4.04 5.92
CA LEU A 197 -14.48 -5.01 4.92
C LEU A 197 -15.10 -6.38 5.15
N GLN A 198 -15.72 -6.91 4.10
CA GLN A 198 -16.18 -8.29 4.05
C GLN A 198 -15.56 -8.95 2.82
N PHE A 199 -14.91 -10.09 3.01
CA PHE A 199 -14.37 -10.87 1.90
C PHE A 199 -15.45 -11.74 1.25
N GLU A 200 -15.25 -12.03 -0.03
CA GLU A 200 -16.03 -12.96 -0.84
C GLU A 200 -15.14 -14.10 -1.38
N LEU A 201 -15.72 -15.17 -1.93
CA LEU A 201 -14.95 -16.31 -2.48
C LEU A 201 -13.89 -15.88 -3.49
N ASP A 202 -14.26 -14.99 -4.41
CA ASP A 202 -13.38 -14.55 -5.48
C ASP A 202 -12.13 -13.81 -4.96
N ASP A 203 -12.21 -13.29 -3.73
CA ASP A 203 -11.11 -12.56 -3.10
C ASP A 203 -9.95 -13.49 -2.72
N ILE A 204 -10.21 -14.77 -2.44
CA ILE A 204 -9.15 -15.76 -2.14
C ILE A 204 -8.13 -15.79 -3.28
N SER A 205 -8.62 -15.94 -4.51
CA SER A 205 -7.75 -15.99 -5.70
C SER A 205 -6.99 -14.69 -5.95
N LYS A 206 -7.53 -13.54 -5.51
CA LYS A 206 -6.86 -12.25 -5.60
C LYS A 206 -5.77 -12.11 -4.56
N ILE A 207 -6.05 -12.50 -3.32
CA ILE A 207 -5.09 -12.51 -2.22
C ILE A 207 -3.87 -13.37 -2.58
N GLU A 208 -4.11 -14.60 -3.08
CA GLU A 208 -3.04 -15.51 -3.47
C GLU A 208 -2.13 -14.96 -4.57
N LYS A 209 -2.69 -14.19 -5.52
CA LYS A 209 -1.94 -13.62 -6.65
C LYS A 209 -1.29 -12.27 -6.36
N SER A 210 -1.70 -11.61 -5.28
CA SER A 210 -1.30 -10.24 -4.97
C SER A 210 0.08 -10.21 -4.30
N ASN A 211 0.95 -9.32 -4.79
CA ASN A 211 2.28 -9.08 -4.21
C ASN A 211 2.19 -8.21 -2.95
N PHE A 212 1.13 -7.41 -2.83
CA PHE A 212 0.83 -6.66 -1.61
C PHE A 212 0.80 -7.58 -0.38
N PHE A 213 0.18 -8.76 -0.51
CA PHE A 213 0.13 -9.75 0.57
C PHE A 213 1.36 -10.67 0.65
N ASP A 214 2.32 -10.58 -0.28
CA ASP A 214 3.64 -11.20 -0.14
C ASP A 214 4.57 -10.39 0.77
N SER A 215 4.29 -9.09 0.92
CA SER A 215 4.94 -8.27 1.96
C SER A 215 4.51 -8.78 3.33
N ASP A 216 5.32 -8.57 4.38
CA ASP A 216 5.05 -9.11 5.71
C ASP A 216 3.72 -8.55 6.26
N ALA A 217 2.65 -9.33 6.06
CA ALA A 217 1.30 -8.98 6.42
C ALA A 217 1.11 -9.19 7.91
N SER A 218 1.39 -8.15 8.67
CA SER A 218 1.43 -8.20 10.14
C SER A 218 0.04 -8.36 10.77
N TYR A 219 -1.01 -7.80 10.14
CA TYR A 219 -2.35 -7.78 10.70
C TYR A 219 -3.45 -7.61 9.65
N ILE A 220 -4.54 -8.37 9.78
CA ILE A 220 -5.73 -8.29 8.93
C ILE A 220 -6.99 -8.28 9.81
N ALA A 221 -7.77 -7.21 9.71
CA ALA A 221 -9.04 -7.02 10.40
C ALA A 221 -10.19 -6.88 9.42
N VAL A 222 -11.20 -7.75 9.54
CA VAL A 222 -12.38 -7.81 8.67
C VAL A 222 -13.67 -7.99 9.46
N LYS A 223 -14.78 -7.50 8.90
CA LYS A 223 -16.12 -7.58 9.49
C LYS A 223 -16.59 -9.02 9.53
N SER A 224 -16.37 -9.76 8.46
CA SER A 224 -16.72 -11.16 8.34
C SER A 224 -15.92 -11.80 7.21
N CYS A 225 -15.70 -13.10 7.35
CA CYS A 225 -15.05 -13.91 6.35
C CYS A 225 -15.94 -15.14 6.15
N PRO A 226 -16.85 -15.16 5.15
CA PRO A 226 -17.77 -16.30 4.96
C PRO A 226 -17.03 -17.64 4.76
N PHE A 227 -15.79 -17.59 4.24
CA PHE A 227 -14.93 -18.71 3.88
C PHE A 227 -13.66 -18.68 4.74
N VAL A 228 -13.88 -18.79 6.06
CA VAL A 228 -12.83 -18.63 7.08
C VAL A 228 -11.70 -19.63 6.89
N VAL A 229 -12.02 -20.90 6.65
CA VAL A 229 -10.99 -21.95 6.54
C VAL A 229 -10.14 -21.67 5.32
N GLU A 230 -10.77 -21.50 4.16
CA GLU A 230 -10.11 -21.29 2.88
C GLU A 230 -9.17 -20.07 2.95
N THR A 231 -9.65 -18.96 3.51
CA THR A 231 -8.86 -17.73 3.66
C THR A 231 -7.70 -17.91 4.64
N LEU A 232 -7.94 -18.56 5.78
CA LEU A 232 -6.91 -18.78 6.80
C LEU A 232 -5.97 -19.96 6.47
N THR A 233 -6.26 -20.77 5.45
CA THR A 233 -5.35 -21.79 4.93
C THR A 233 -4.34 -21.27 3.91
N ILE A 234 -4.48 -20.02 3.46
CA ILE A 234 -3.52 -19.39 2.54
C ILE A 234 -2.13 -19.36 3.20
N GLU A 235 -1.16 -20.01 2.55
CA GLU A 235 0.18 -20.25 3.11
C GLU A 235 0.90 -18.95 3.52
N LYS A 236 0.66 -17.86 2.79
CA LYS A 236 1.23 -16.53 3.05
C LYS A 236 0.91 -15.98 4.46
N PHE A 237 -0.18 -16.44 5.08
CA PHE A 237 -0.65 -15.89 6.36
C PHE A 237 -0.34 -16.74 7.58
N ARG A 238 0.27 -17.92 7.38
CA ARG A 238 0.41 -18.95 8.39
C ARG A 238 1.11 -18.47 9.68
N GLU A 239 2.26 -17.83 9.53
CA GLU A 239 3.17 -17.57 10.65
C GLU A 239 3.14 -16.13 11.17
N THR A 240 3.00 -15.14 10.28
CA THR A 240 3.24 -13.73 10.61
C THR A 240 1.95 -12.93 10.81
N THR A 241 0.85 -13.35 10.19
CA THR A 241 -0.39 -12.58 10.17
C THR A 241 -1.26 -12.81 11.39
N ARG A 242 -1.57 -11.72 12.09
CA ARG A 242 -2.59 -11.70 13.13
C ARG A 242 -3.95 -11.37 12.53
N TRP A 243 -4.94 -12.21 12.79
CA TRP A 243 -6.29 -12.02 12.28
C TRP A 243 -7.24 -11.46 13.33
N SER A 244 -8.10 -10.53 12.92
CA SER A 244 -9.26 -10.08 13.69
C SER A 244 -10.49 -10.18 12.81
N ILE A 245 -11.37 -11.14 13.12
CA ILE A 245 -12.54 -11.45 12.29
C ILE A 245 -13.80 -11.19 13.11
N GLY A 246 -14.66 -10.32 12.58
CA GLY A 246 -15.95 -10.07 13.20
C GLY A 246 -17.03 -11.08 12.81
N TYR A 247 -18.13 -11.07 13.57
CA TYR A 247 -19.42 -11.66 13.21
C TYR A 247 -19.35 -13.10 12.66
N LEU A 248 -18.55 -13.97 13.29
CA LEU A 248 -18.52 -15.38 12.95
C LEU A 248 -19.69 -16.13 13.58
N ASP A 249 -20.37 -16.95 12.78
CA ASP A 249 -21.41 -17.85 13.26
C ASP A 249 -20.84 -19.16 13.86
N GLU A 250 -21.71 -19.95 14.49
CA GLU A 250 -21.36 -21.22 15.15
C GLU A 250 -20.67 -22.21 14.20
N LYS A 251 -21.12 -22.28 12.94
CA LYS A 251 -20.58 -23.20 11.92
C LYS A 251 -19.21 -22.75 11.42
N GLN A 252 -18.93 -21.47 11.44
CA GLN A 252 -17.64 -20.91 11.07
C GLN A 252 -16.63 -21.06 12.20
N ILE A 253 -17.04 -20.78 13.44
CA ILE A 253 -16.18 -20.91 14.62
C ILE A 253 -15.77 -22.36 14.83
N SER A 254 -16.68 -23.33 14.65
CA SER A 254 -16.36 -24.76 14.78
C SER A 254 -15.30 -25.26 13.79
N LYS A 255 -15.06 -24.53 12.70
CA LYS A 255 -14.02 -24.85 11.71
C LYS A 255 -12.68 -24.15 11.96
N LEU A 256 -12.59 -23.18 12.87
CA LEU A 256 -11.34 -22.49 13.19
C LEU A 256 -10.18 -23.42 13.58
N PRO A 257 -10.39 -24.56 14.28
CA PRO A 257 -9.30 -25.50 14.57
C PRO A 257 -8.61 -26.06 13.31
N GLN A 258 -9.23 -25.97 12.14
CA GLN A 258 -8.66 -26.40 10.85
C GLN A 258 -7.79 -25.32 10.19
N ALA A 259 -7.83 -24.08 10.69
CA ALA A 259 -7.02 -22.99 10.18
C ALA A 259 -5.54 -23.21 10.54
N VAL A 260 -4.62 -22.82 9.64
CA VAL A 260 -3.17 -22.97 9.85
C VAL A 260 -2.52 -21.71 10.44
N VAL A 261 -3.27 -20.63 10.64
CA VAL A 261 -2.74 -19.37 11.17
C VAL A 261 -2.44 -19.44 12.66
N ARG A 262 -1.40 -18.71 13.08
CA ARG A 262 -0.94 -18.69 14.47
C ARG A 262 -1.83 -17.92 15.43
N TYR A 263 -2.49 -16.85 14.98
CA TYR A 263 -3.28 -15.97 15.85
C TYR A 263 -4.56 -15.48 15.17
N ILE A 264 -5.70 -15.77 15.81
CA ILE A 264 -7.02 -15.28 15.42
C ILE A 264 -7.70 -14.71 16.66
N SER A 265 -8.20 -13.49 16.53
CA SER A 265 -9.17 -12.89 17.44
C SER A 265 -10.53 -12.84 16.76
N VAL A 266 -11.59 -13.25 17.48
CA VAL A 266 -12.97 -13.17 16.99
C VAL A 266 -13.68 -12.04 17.72
N ASP A 267 -14.03 -10.97 17.01
CA ASP A 267 -14.76 -9.82 17.57
C ASP A 267 -16.26 -9.97 17.32
N LYS A 268 -16.99 -10.41 18.35
CA LYS A 268 -18.43 -10.73 18.32
C LYS A 268 -18.74 -11.99 17.50
N GLY A 269 -19.19 -13.02 18.19
CA GLY A 269 -19.62 -14.29 17.61
C GLY A 269 -20.26 -15.16 18.68
N HIS A 270 -20.84 -16.27 18.25
CA HIS A 270 -21.43 -17.26 19.15
C HIS A 270 -20.86 -18.63 18.84
N ILE A 271 -20.44 -19.34 19.88
CA ILE A 271 -19.83 -20.65 19.78
C ILE A 271 -20.66 -21.68 20.53
N ASN A 272 -20.81 -22.85 19.92
CA ASN A 272 -21.20 -24.04 20.64
C ASN A 272 -19.94 -24.78 21.08
N LEU A 273 -19.68 -24.70 22.38
CA LEU A 273 -18.46 -25.24 22.97
C LEU A 273 -18.33 -26.75 22.73
N ARG A 274 -19.45 -27.48 22.69
CA ARG A 274 -19.44 -28.94 22.48
C ARG A 274 -18.98 -29.29 21.07
N GLU A 275 -19.53 -28.63 20.06
CA GLU A 275 -19.13 -28.86 18.66
C GLU A 275 -17.68 -28.46 18.42
N PHE A 276 -17.27 -27.30 18.95
CA PHE A 276 -15.89 -26.83 18.81
C PHE A 276 -14.86 -27.79 19.42
N LEU A 277 -15.13 -28.30 20.62
CA LEU A 277 -14.24 -29.26 21.30
C LEU A 277 -14.21 -30.61 20.57
N GLN A 278 -15.33 -31.08 20.01
CA GLN A 278 -15.37 -32.31 19.23
C GLN A 278 -14.49 -32.24 17.98
N VAL A 279 -14.56 -31.13 17.23
CA VAL A 279 -13.70 -30.92 16.06
C VAL A 279 -12.23 -30.82 16.47
N SER A 280 -11.95 -30.09 17.56
CA SER A 280 -10.58 -29.95 18.08
C SER A 280 -9.99 -31.31 18.50
N TYR A 281 -10.75 -32.10 19.24
CA TYR A 281 -10.33 -33.43 19.72
C TYR A 281 -10.05 -34.39 18.57
N PHE A 282 -10.91 -34.40 17.54
CA PHE A 282 -10.68 -35.20 16.33
C PHE A 282 -9.36 -34.85 15.62
N ILE A 283 -8.97 -33.57 15.59
CA ILE A 283 -7.70 -33.15 15.01
C ILE A 283 -6.51 -33.64 15.87
N PHE A 284 -6.61 -33.53 17.19
CA PHE A 284 -5.58 -34.01 18.11
C PHE A 284 -5.39 -35.53 18.04
N ASP A 285 -6.47 -36.30 17.98
CA ASP A 285 -6.41 -37.76 17.85
C ASP A 285 -5.73 -38.18 16.54
N ASN A 286 -6.06 -37.51 15.43
CA ASN A 286 -5.43 -37.79 14.14
C ASN A 286 -3.93 -37.42 14.12
N LEU A 287 -3.53 -36.32 14.76
CA LEU A 287 -2.12 -35.96 14.94
C LEU A 287 -1.38 -36.99 15.79
N HIS A 288 -1.99 -37.46 16.88
CA HIS A 288 -1.42 -38.49 17.75
C HIS A 288 -1.27 -39.84 17.03
N MET A 289 -2.24 -40.22 16.18
CA MET A 289 -2.13 -41.42 15.34
C MET A 289 -1.07 -41.29 14.24
N ALA A 290 -0.88 -40.09 13.66
CA ALA A 290 0.12 -39.84 12.64
C ALA A 290 1.55 -39.85 13.21
N LEU A 291 1.75 -39.29 14.40
CA LEU A 291 3.05 -39.29 15.10
C LEU A 291 3.46 -40.68 15.60
N ASN A 292 2.50 -41.54 15.96
CA ASN A 292 2.76 -42.93 16.38
C ASN A 292 2.99 -43.92 15.22
N ARG A 293 2.97 -43.44 13.96
CA ARG A 293 3.24 -44.25 12.75
C ARG A 293 4.59 -43.95 12.10
N GLN A 294 5.43 -43.11 12.70
CA GLN A 294 6.84 -42.91 12.35
C GLN A 294 7.74 -43.71 13.30
#